data_AF-A0A970FPF9-F1
#
_entry.id   AF-A0A970FPF9-F1
#
_cell.length_a   1.000
_cell.length_b   1.000
_cell.length_c   1.000
_cell.angle_alpha   90.00
_cell.angle_beta   90.00
_cell.angle_gamma   90.00
#
_symmetry.space_group_name_H-M   'P 1'
#
loop_
_entity.id
_entity.type
_entity.pdbx_description
1 polymer ?
#
loop_
_entity_poly.entity_id
_entity_poly.type
_entity_poly.pdbx_seq_one_letter_code
_entity_poly.pdbx_strand_id
1 'polypeptide(L)'
;EDAYFLMCGGLYDPLIGLVDGQRSSSDVLSMWKSTVVKGGKAAPITTKQHLQRYWMNDWWDNDPDSLMLRGRKERFRDMNLTLGLLNEEEI
;
A
#
# COMPACT_ATOMS: atom_id res chain seq x y z
N GLU A 1 18.98 21.27 -3.06
CA GLU A 1 18.78 19.91 -2.52
C GLU A 1 18.38 19.01 -3.67
N ASP A 2 18.83 17.76 -3.62
CA ASP A 2 18.44 16.74 -4.61
C ASP A 2 17.02 16.25 -4.30
N ALA A 3 16.25 15.97 -5.34
CA ALA A 3 14.87 15.48 -5.18
C ALA A 3 14.87 13.99 -4.84
N TYR A 4 13.94 13.57 -3.97
CA TYR A 4 13.70 12.15 -3.68
C TYR A 4 12.74 11.56 -4.72
N PHE A 5 13.15 10.48 -5.37
CA PHE A 5 12.35 9.78 -6.37
C PHE A 5 11.76 8.49 -5.81
N LEU A 6 10.47 8.55 -5.45
CA LEU A 6 9.65 7.38 -5.11
C LEU A 6 8.94 6.85 -6.36
N MET A 7 9.29 5.65 -6.80
CA MET A 7 8.60 4.99 -7.90
C MET A 7 7.45 4.10 -7.42
N CYS A 8 6.37 4.09 -8.20
CA CYS A 8 5.17 3.31 -7.93
C CYS A 8 4.75 2.56 -9.21
N GLY A 9 4.59 1.23 -9.12
CA GLY A 9 4.17 0.41 -10.26
C GLY A 9 5.27 0.20 -11.32
N GLY A 10 6.51 0.58 -11.01
CA GLY A 10 7.65 0.37 -11.89
C GLY A 10 8.16 -1.07 -11.90
N LEU A 11 8.88 -1.44 -12.96
CA LEU A 11 9.54 -2.74 -13.09
C LEU A 11 10.75 -2.80 -12.15
N TYR A 12 10.90 -3.86 -11.36
CA TYR A 12 11.95 -3.91 -10.32
C TYR A 12 13.38 -3.81 -10.90
N ASP A 13 13.83 -4.78 -11.68
CA ASP A 13 15.23 -4.83 -12.14
C ASP A 13 15.72 -3.56 -12.85
N PRO A 14 14.95 -2.94 -13.77
CA PRO A 14 15.41 -1.72 -14.46
C PRO A 14 15.55 -0.48 -13.56
N LEU A 15 15.03 -0.50 -12.33
CA LEU A 15 15.03 0.66 -11.44
C LEU A 15 16.14 0.63 -10.39
N ILE A 16 16.87 -0.49 -10.27
CA ILE A 16 17.93 -0.63 -9.27
C ILE A 16 19.01 0.41 -9.54
N GLY A 17 19.29 1.27 -8.55
CA GLY A 17 20.25 2.38 -8.67
C GLY A 17 19.73 3.63 -9.38
N LEU A 18 18.45 3.68 -9.79
CA LEU A 18 17.82 4.86 -10.41
C LEU A 18 16.85 5.60 -9.48
N VAL A 19 16.25 4.91 -8.51
CA VAL A 19 15.21 5.46 -7.62
C VAL A 19 15.70 5.40 -6.18
N ASP A 20 15.26 6.36 -5.37
CA ASP A 20 15.54 6.37 -3.94
C ASP A 20 14.60 5.41 -3.19
N GLY A 21 13.35 5.30 -3.65
CA GLY A 21 12.35 4.39 -3.10
C GLY A 21 11.48 3.73 -4.15
N GLN A 22 10.92 2.57 -3.81
CA GLN A 22 10.01 1.83 -4.69
C GLN A 22 8.86 1.22 -3.89
N ARG A 23 7.63 1.47 -4.36
CA ARG A 23 6.45 0.75 -3.87
C ARG A 23 6.59 -0.73 -4.22
N SER A 24 6.70 -1.54 -3.18
CA SER A 24 6.94 -2.98 -3.30
C SER A 24 5.65 -3.79 -3.22
N SER A 25 4.49 -3.16 -2.99
CA SER A 25 3.19 -3.82 -2.87
C SER A 25 2.15 -3.18 -3.82
N SER A 26 0.92 -3.68 -3.75
CA SER A 26 -0.24 -2.97 -4.30
C SER A 26 -0.77 -1.93 -3.32
N ASP A 27 -1.60 -1.02 -3.82
CA ASP A 27 -2.27 0.01 -3.00
C ASP A 27 -2.96 -0.57 -1.75
N VAL A 28 -2.63 -0.02 -0.59
CA VAL A 28 -3.32 -0.37 0.66
C VAL A 28 -4.77 0.08 0.61
N LEU A 29 -5.64 -0.67 1.29
CA LEU A 29 -7.00 -0.25 1.57
C LEU A 29 -7.14 0.10 3.05
N SER A 30 -8.08 0.98 3.35
CA SER A 30 -8.50 1.28 4.72
C SER A 30 -9.43 0.21 5.31
N MET A 31 -9.49 -0.99 4.72
CA MET A 31 -10.40 -2.06 5.11
C MET A 31 -9.63 -3.38 5.15
N TRP A 32 -9.90 -4.22 6.16
CA TRP A 32 -9.19 -5.46 6.36
C TRP A 32 -9.56 -6.51 5.30
N LYS A 33 -10.83 -6.58 4.90
CA LYS A 33 -11.24 -7.36 3.74
C LYS A 33 -12.30 -6.55 2.97
N SER A 34 -12.24 -6.69 1.65
CA SER A 34 -12.88 -5.79 0.71
C SER A 34 -13.75 -6.63 -0.20
N THR A 35 -15.06 -6.52 -0.05
CA THR A 35 -16.04 -7.08 -1.00
C THR A 35 -16.11 -6.27 -2.30
N VAL A 36 -15.34 -5.18 -2.38
CA VAL A 36 -15.41 -4.15 -3.43
C VAL A 36 -15.12 -4.72 -4.82
N VAL A 37 -14.46 -5.89 -4.94
CA VAL A 37 -14.33 -6.59 -6.22
C VAL A 37 -14.29 -8.11 -5.98
N LYS A 38 -14.94 -8.94 -6.83
CA LYS A 38 -14.57 -10.36 -6.98
C LYS A 38 -13.10 -10.40 -7.44
N GLY A 39 -12.17 -10.62 -6.51
CA GLY A 39 -10.72 -10.50 -6.74
C GLY A 39 -10.08 -9.19 -6.24
N GLY A 40 -10.80 -8.40 -5.43
CA GLY A 40 -10.32 -7.15 -4.85
C GLY A 40 -9.18 -7.38 -3.86
N LYS A 41 -8.17 -6.52 -3.93
CA LYS A 41 -7.03 -6.55 -3.01
C LYS A 41 -7.51 -6.12 -1.62
N ALA A 42 -6.96 -6.72 -0.57
CA ALA A 42 -7.30 -6.45 0.82
C ALA A 42 -6.02 -6.12 1.59
N ALA A 43 -6.12 -5.43 2.74
CA ALA A 43 -4.95 -5.08 3.55
C ALA A 43 -4.02 -6.28 3.86
N PRO A 44 -4.52 -7.51 4.14
CA PRO A 44 -3.67 -8.68 4.31
C PRO A 44 -2.87 -9.05 3.06
N ILE A 45 -3.43 -8.86 1.86
CA ILE A 45 -2.76 -9.18 0.60
C ILE A 45 -1.60 -8.21 0.37
N THR A 46 -1.83 -6.91 0.55
CA THR A 46 -0.80 -5.88 0.34
C THR A 46 0.30 -5.96 1.39
N THR A 47 -0.07 -6.20 2.65
CA THR A 47 0.87 -6.46 3.75
C THR A 47 1.71 -7.70 3.46
N LYS A 48 1.10 -8.79 3.00
CA LYS A 48 1.81 -10.03 2.63
C LYS A 48 2.79 -9.79 1.47
N GLN A 49 2.38 -9.07 0.43
CA GLN A 49 3.24 -8.72 -0.69
C GLN A 49 4.49 -7.97 -0.23
N HIS A 50 4.32 -6.95 0.62
CA HIS A 50 5.44 -6.18 1.16
C HIS A 50 6.36 -7.05 2.03
N LEU A 51 5.80 -7.84 2.96
CA LEU A 51 6.58 -8.70 3.84
C LEU A 51 7.44 -9.71 3.06
N GLN A 52 6.94 -10.24 1.95
CA GLN A 52 7.69 -11.17 1.09
C GLN A 52 8.79 -10.50 0.25
N ARG A 53 8.81 -9.16 0.20
CA ARG A 53 9.73 -8.34 -0.59
C ARG A 53 10.64 -7.46 0.29
N TYR A 54 10.65 -7.70 1.61
CA TYR A 54 11.45 -6.93 2.56
C TYR A 54 12.94 -6.86 2.20
N TRP A 55 13.47 -7.92 1.57
CA TRP A 55 14.85 -8.07 1.13
C TRP A 55 15.25 -7.08 0.02
N MET A 56 14.28 -6.46 -0.66
CA MET A 56 14.55 -5.42 -1.67
C MET A 56 15.03 -4.09 -1.06
N ASN A 57 15.01 -3.92 0.27
CA ASN A 57 15.53 -2.73 0.94
C ASN A 57 17.03 -2.51 0.70
N ASP A 58 17.76 -3.53 0.26
CA ASP A 58 19.18 -3.40 -0.08
C ASP A 58 19.41 -2.57 -1.37
N TRP A 59 18.36 -2.29 -2.16
CA TRP A 59 18.45 -1.59 -3.44
C TRP A 59 17.84 -0.19 -3.44
N TRP A 60 16.87 0.06 -2.57
CA TRP A 60 16.09 1.28 -2.44
C TRP A 60 15.33 1.24 -1.12
N ASP A 61 14.72 2.35 -0.72
CA ASP A 61 13.76 2.33 0.38
C ASP A 61 12.46 1.66 -0.06
N ASN A 62 12.13 0.52 0.55
CA ASN A 62 10.87 -0.14 0.25
C ASN A 62 9.70 0.68 0.80
N ASP A 63 8.79 1.08 -0.08
CA ASP A 63 7.55 1.72 0.31
C ASP A 63 6.43 0.65 0.47
N PRO A 64 5.90 0.43 1.69
CA PRO A 64 4.76 -0.45 1.94
C PRO A 64 3.40 0.16 1.55
N ASP A 65 3.41 1.39 1.03
CA ASP A 65 2.28 2.32 0.96
C ASP A 65 1.91 2.91 2.34
N SER A 66 0.99 3.87 2.34
CA SER A 66 0.64 4.70 3.47
C SER A 66 0.05 3.93 4.66
N LEU A 67 0.39 4.33 5.88
CA LEU A 67 -0.26 3.84 7.09
C LEU A 67 -1.63 4.51 7.30
N MET A 68 -2.69 3.71 7.41
CA MET A 68 -4.04 4.18 7.69
C MET A 68 -4.28 4.28 9.20
N LEU A 69 -4.32 5.51 9.73
CA LEU A 69 -4.55 5.78 11.16
C LEU A 69 -5.95 6.34 11.47
N ARG A 70 -6.75 6.58 10.43
CA ARG A 70 -8.05 7.25 10.53
C ARG A 70 -9.14 6.22 10.83
N GLY A 71 -9.85 6.37 11.95
CA GLY A 71 -10.97 5.50 12.35
C GLY A 71 -12.33 6.18 12.16
N ARG A 72 -12.70 6.50 10.92
CA ARG A 72 -14.01 7.10 10.63
C ARG A 72 -15.09 6.04 10.53
N LYS A 73 -16.24 6.30 11.15
CA LYS A 73 -17.46 5.47 11.00
C LYS A 73 -18.20 5.71 9.69
N GLU A 74 -18.01 6.88 9.09
CA GLU A 74 -18.71 7.29 7.87
C GLU A 74 -17.71 7.75 6.81
N ARG A 75 -18.04 7.47 5.55
CA ARG A 75 -17.24 7.87 4.38
C ARG A 75 -17.24 9.40 4.27
N PHE A 76 -16.08 9.97 3.99
CA PHE A 76 -15.94 11.35 3.60
C PHE A 76 -15.82 11.47 2.08
N ARG A 77 -16.62 12.37 1.49
CA ARG A 77 -16.72 12.53 0.03
C ARG A 77 -17.02 11.21 -0.70
N ASP A 78 -17.79 10.34 -0.06
CA ASP A 78 -18.14 9.02 -0.59
C ASP A 78 -16.89 8.19 -1.02
N MET A 79 -15.80 8.24 -0.25
CA MET A 79 -14.59 7.44 -0.52
C MET A 79 -14.37 6.37 0.55
N ASN A 80 -14.28 5.10 0.14
CA ASN A 80 -14.02 3.98 1.07
C ASN A 80 -12.70 4.15 1.83
N LEU A 81 -11.64 4.68 1.19
CA LEU A 81 -10.31 4.95 1.78
C LEU A 81 -10.30 5.90 2.99
N THR A 82 -11.44 6.55 3.26
CA THR A 82 -11.58 7.48 4.39
C THR A 82 -12.08 6.80 5.66
N LEU A 83 -12.55 5.56 5.55
CA LEU A 83 -12.80 4.66 6.66
C LEU A 83 -11.47 4.18 7.27
N GLY A 84 -11.52 3.15 8.11
CA GLY A 84 -10.33 2.60 8.78
C GLY A 84 -10.60 2.16 10.21
N LEU A 85 -11.79 1.64 10.48
CA LEU A 85 -12.08 0.98 11.75
C LEU A 85 -11.42 -0.40 11.82
N LEU A 86 -11.12 -1.02 10.68
CA LEU A 86 -10.55 -2.36 10.56
C LEU A 86 -11.33 -3.40 11.39
N ASN A 87 -12.65 -3.22 11.47
CA ASN A 87 -13.58 -4.07 12.20
C ASN A 87 -14.24 -5.11 11.27
N GLU A 88 -15.05 -6.01 11.82
CA GLU A 88 -15.73 -7.07 11.05
C GLU A 88 -16.69 -6.57 9.96
N GLU A 89 -17.18 -5.32 10.05
CA GLU A 89 -18.02 -4.72 9.00
C GLU A 89 -17.17 -4.22 7.82
N GLU A 90 -15.90 -3.89 8.08
CA GLU A 90 -14.84 -3.64 7.10
C GLU A 90 -14.02 -4.91 6.76
N ILE A 91 -14.59 -6.11 7.02
CA ILE A 91 -14.10 -7.43 6.60
C ILE A 91 -14.97 -8.00 5.46
#